data_AF-A0A845SIV2-F1
#
_entry.id   AF-A0A845SIV2-F1
#
_cell.length_a   1.000
_cell.length_b   1.000
_cell.length_c   1.000
_cell.angle_alpha   90.00
_cell.angle_beta   90.00
_cell.angle_gamma   90.00
#
_symmetry.space_group_name_H-M   'P 1'
#
loop_
_entity.id
_entity.type
_entity.pdbx_description
1 polymer ?
#
loop_
_entity_poly.entity_id
_entity_poly.type
_entity_poly.pdbx_seq_one_letter_code
_entity_poly.pdbx_strand_id
1 'polypeptide(L)'
;MEWFSTLPGVDELESAEAFFNYFELPCDPAVIRTKRLHIMHDFHQRLAGVISLPLADLPPGEAGELRRIKAHWSLARRLLSESYRRFLAGEVAEQSGLSIYRRNQRCFTPWSGLMEVHH
;
A
#
# COMPACT_ATOMS: atom_id res chain seq x y z
N MET A 1 -4.56 17.64 7.19
CA MET A 1 -3.68 16.66 6.53
C MET A 1 -2.46 17.37 5.95
N GLU A 2 -1.80 18.23 6.73
CA GLU A 2 -0.88 19.24 6.18
C GLU A 2 0.43 18.63 5.65
N TRP A 3 0.87 17.49 6.19
CA TRP A 3 2.08 16.82 5.73
C TRP A 3 1.94 16.22 4.33
N PHE A 4 0.76 15.77 3.93
CA PHE A 4 0.54 15.12 2.63
C PHE A 4 0.62 16.14 1.49
N SER A 5 0.06 17.34 1.68
CA SER A 5 0.11 18.45 0.72
C SER A 5 1.52 18.99 0.46
N THR A 6 2.53 18.59 1.25
CA THR A 6 3.94 18.94 0.99
C THR A 6 4.57 18.12 -0.13
N LEU A 7 3.92 17.05 -0.58
CA LEU A 7 4.44 16.19 -1.64
C LEU A 7 4.37 16.88 -3.00
N PRO A 8 5.46 16.89 -3.78
CA PRO A 8 5.46 17.51 -5.11
C PRO A 8 4.56 16.74 -6.08
N GLY A 9 3.68 17.46 -6.79
CA GLY A 9 2.78 16.92 -7.80
C GLY A 9 1.56 16.16 -7.26
N VAL A 10 1.37 16.11 -5.93
CA VAL A 10 0.23 15.39 -5.33
C VAL A 10 -1.10 16.13 -5.53
N ASP A 11 -1.05 17.46 -5.64
CA ASP A 11 -2.22 18.34 -5.85
C ASP A 11 -2.79 18.21 -7.27
N GLU A 12 -1.96 17.79 -8.23
CA GLU A 12 -2.35 17.56 -9.62
C GLU A 12 -3.10 16.22 -9.80
N LEU A 13 -3.17 15.39 -8.76
CA LEU A 13 -3.78 14.06 -8.82
C LEU A 13 -5.30 14.16 -8.63
N GLU A 14 -6.04 14.13 -9.73
CA GLU A 14 -7.50 14.27 -9.75
C GLU A 14 -8.29 12.95 -9.70
N SER A 15 -7.60 11.81 -9.87
CA SER A 15 -8.24 10.50 -10.04
C SER A 15 -7.55 9.40 -9.25
N ALA A 16 -8.30 8.38 -8.80
CA ALA A 16 -7.72 7.21 -8.13
C ALA A 16 -6.60 6.57 -8.96
N GLU A 17 -6.82 6.39 -10.26
CA GLU A 17 -5.81 5.87 -11.21
C GLU A 17 -4.53 6.71 -11.21
N ALA A 18 -4.65 8.05 -11.14
CA ALA A 18 -3.50 8.95 -11.06
C ALA A 18 -2.69 8.73 -9.77
N PHE A 19 -3.36 8.51 -8.63
CA PHE A 19 -2.68 8.15 -7.38
C PHE A 19 -1.94 6.80 -7.48
N PHE A 20 -2.55 5.76 -8.05
CA PHE A 20 -1.88 4.46 -8.22
C PHE A 20 -0.67 4.56 -9.15
N ASN A 21 -0.77 5.34 -10.22
CA ASN A 21 0.33 5.59 -11.15
C ASN A 21 1.47 6.39 -10.48
N TYR A 22 1.13 7.48 -9.79
CA TYR A 22 2.10 8.34 -9.09
C TYR A 22 2.88 7.58 -8.00
N PHE A 23 2.22 6.68 -7.28
CA PHE A 23 2.86 5.87 -6.23
C PHE A 23 3.44 4.54 -6.75
N GLU A 24 3.42 4.29 -8.06
CA GLU A 24 3.93 3.07 -8.69
C GLU A 24 3.41 1.81 -7.98
N LEU A 25 2.09 1.78 -7.77
CA LEU A 25 1.40 0.66 -7.12
C LEU A 25 0.72 -0.23 -8.16
N PRO A 26 0.97 -1.54 -8.15
CA PRO A 26 0.24 -2.46 -9.01
C PRO A 26 -1.22 -2.51 -8.58
N CYS A 27 -2.13 -2.22 -9.51
CA CYS A 27 -3.57 -2.31 -9.31
C CYS A 27 -4.27 -2.92 -10.52
N ASP A 28 -5.37 -3.62 -10.26
CA ASP A 28 -6.28 -4.05 -11.32
C ASP A 28 -7.22 -2.89 -11.71
N PRO A 29 -7.21 -2.42 -12.97
CA PRO A 29 -8.04 -1.30 -13.42
C PRO A 29 -9.55 -1.58 -13.27
N ALA A 30 -9.99 -2.84 -13.35
CA ALA A 30 -11.40 -3.20 -13.15
C ALA A 30 -11.85 -2.96 -11.70
N VAL A 31 -10.98 -3.26 -10.74
CA VAL A 31 -11.22 -3.02 -9.30
C VAL A 31 -11.22 -1.52 -9.02
N ILE A 32 -10.26 -0.76 -9.57
CA ILE A 32 -10.21 0.69 -9.38
C ILE A 32 -11.46 1.35 -9.94
N ARG A 33 -11.89 1.00 -11.16
CA ARG A 33 -13.12 1.56 -11.76
C ARG A 33 -14.35 1.35 -10.89
N THR A 34 -14.50 0.15 -10.33
CA THR A 34 -15.68 -0.21 -9.52
C THR A 34 -15.62 0.33 -8.10
N LYS A 35 -14.42 0.41 -7.50
CA LYS A 35 -14.25 0.67 -6.06
C LYS A 35 -13.48 1.96 -5.75
N ARG A 36 -13.19 2.81 -6.75
CA ARG A 36 -12.40 4.06 -6.59
C ARG A 36 -12.86 4.91 -5.40
N LEU A 37 -14.17 5.13 -5.25
CA LEU A 37 -14.71 5.99 -4.20
C LEU A 37 -14.43 5.41 -2.82
N HIS A 38 -14.61 4.09 -2.65
CA HIS A 38 -14.33 3.43 -1.38
C HIS A 38 -12.84 3.38 -1.06
N ILE A 39 -12.00 3.07 -2.05
CA ILE A 39 -10.54 3.05 -1.91
C ILE A 39 -10.02 4.43 -1.52
N MET A 40 -10.46 5.49 -2.21
CA MET A 40 -10.07 6.86 -1.90
C MET A 40 -10.61 7.34 -0.56
N HIS A 41 -11.82 6.93 -0.17
CA HIS A 41 -12.37 7.26 1.14
C HIS A 41 -11.54 6.63 2.28
N ASP A 42 -11.27 5.32 2.24
CA ASP A 42 -10.43 4.65 3.26
C ASP A 42 -9.00 5.25 3.28
N PHE A 43 -8.46 5.59 2.10
CA PHE A 43 -7.16 6.27 2.00
C PHE A 43 -7.17 7.64 2.70
N HIS A 44 -8.16 8.49 2.42
CA HIS A 44 -8.30 9.80 3.07
C HIS A 44 -8.51 9.67 4.59
N GLN A 45 -9.28 8.68 5.03
CA GLN A 45 -9.46 8.40 6.46
C GLN A 45 -8.15 8.00 7.13
N ARG A 46 -7.33 7.17 6.48
CA ARG A 46 -5.99 6.80 6.97
C ARG A 46 -5.05 7.99 7.02
N LEU A 47 -5.05 8.83 5.99
CA LEU A 47 -4.25 10.06 5.96
C LEU A 47 -4.62 10.98 7.12
N ALA A 48 -5.92 11.13 7.41
CA ALA A 48 -6.41 11.91 8.54
C ALA A 48 -5.99 11.32 9.91
N GLY A 49 -5.87 10.00 10.00
CA GLY A 49 -5.39 9.31 11.20
C GLY A 49 -3.89 9.50 11.48
N VAL A 50 -3.11 9.91 10.48
CA VAL A 50 -1.67 10.22 10.66
C VAL A 50 -1.51 11.71 10.96
N ILE A 51 -1.30 12.02 12.24
CA ILE A 51 -1.17 13.40 12.73
C ILE A 51 0.26 13.94 12.49
N SER A 52 1.30 13.12 12.66
CA SER A 52 2.68 13.48 12.33
C SER A 52 3.59 12.27 12.32
N LEU A 53 4.58 12.30 11.43
CA LEU A 53 5.70 11.38 11.45
C LEU A 53 6.80 11.95 12.37
N PRO A 54 7.44 11.13 13.22
CA PRO A 54 8.61 11.55 13.96
C PRO A 54 9.83 11.64 13.02
N LEU A 55 9.95 12.74 12.27
CA LEU A 55 11.15 13.08 11.49
C LEU A 55 12.16 13.84 12.36
N ALA A 56 12.43 13.32 13.56
CA ALA A 56 13.50 13.83 14.39
C ALA A 56 14.85 13.56 13.68
N ASP A 57 15.78 14.50 13.77
CA ASP A 57 17.15 14.38 13.25
C ASP A 57 17.30 14.47 11.70
N LEU A 58 16.43 15.24 11.03
CA LEU A 58 16.69 15.59 9.63
C LEU A 58 17.84 16.61 9.53
N PRO A 59 18.83 16.40 8.63
CA PRO A 59 19.86 17.39 8.38
C PRO A 59 19.25 18.68 7.86
N PRO A 60 19.75 19.87 8.24
CA PRO A 60 19.25 21.12 7.69
C PRO A 60 19.57 21.24 6.20
N GLY A 61 18.75 22.01 5.47
CA GLY A 61 18.91 22.26 4.03
C GLY A 61 18.23 21.22 3.15
N GLU A 62 18.60 21.20 1.86
CA GLU A 62 17.94 20.40 0.83
C GLU A 62 17.97 18.89 1.10
N ALA A 63 19.05 18.39 1.73
CA ALA A 63 19.18 16.98 2.09
C ALA A 63 18.11 16.52 3.09
N GLY A 64 17.74 17.38 4.04
CA GLY A 64 16.66 17.10 4.99
C GLY A 64 15.30 17.10 4.33
N GLU A 65 15.08 18.06 3.43
CA GLU A 65 13.82 18.19 2.70
C GLU A 65 13.57 16.98 1.79
N LEU A 66 14.58 16.57 1.01
CA LEU A 66 14.47 15.37 0.17
C LEU A 66 14.15 14.11 1.00
N ARG A 67 14.76 13.98 2.19
CA ARG A 67 14.50 12.85 3.08
C ARG A 67 13.09 12.92 3.68
N ARG A 68 12.59 14.12 3.98
CA ARG A 68 11.20 14.37 4.41
C ARG A 68 10.21 13.97 3.33
N ILE A 69 10.38 14.48 2.12
CA ILE A 69 9.53 14.16 0.96
C ILE A 69 9.51 12.65 0.73
N LYS A 70 10.68 11.98 0.74
CA LYS A 70 10.77 10.53 0.56
C LYS A 70 10.03 9.75 1.66
N ALA A 71 10.10 10.20 2.91
CA ALA A 71 9.39 9.58 4.02
C ALA A 71 7.86 9.73 3.87
N HIS A 72 7.39 10.94 3.58
CA HIS A 72 5.97 11.20 3.31
C HIS A 72 5.47 10.39 2.11
N TRP A 73 6.24 10.32 1.03
CA TRP A 73 5.89 9.57 -0.17
C TRP A 73 5.76 8.08 0.13
N SER A 74 6.73 7.52 0.86
CA SER A 74 6.72 6.10 1.25
C SER A 74 5.55 5.76 2.17
N LEU A 75 5.20 6.67 3.10
CA LEU A 75 4.04 6.51 3.96
C LEU A 75 2.74 6.55 3.15
N ALA A 76 2.54 7.57 2.33
CA ALA A 76 1.34 7.72 1.51
C ALA A 76 1.14 6.49 0.60
N ARG A 77 2.21 6.04 -0.06
CA ARG A 77 2.21 4.80 -0.85
C ARG A 77 1.74 3.59 -0.05
N ARG A 78 2.24 3.43 1.18
CA ARG A 78 1.84 2.33 2.06
C ARG A 78 0.36 2.42 2.42
N LEU A 79 -0.13 3.59 2.83
CA LEU A 79 -1.53 3.79 3.20
C LEU A 79 -2.48 3.51 2.03
N LEU A 80 -2.10 3.93 0.82
CA LEU A 80 -2.87 3.65 -0.39
C LEU A 80 -2.90 2.14 -0.70
N SER A 81 -1.74 1.47 -0.60
CA SER A 81 -1.65 0.02 -0.77
C SER A 81 -2.49 -0.75 0.27
N GLU A 82 -2.46 -0.33 1.53
CA GLU A 82 -3.29 -0.93 2.59
C GLU A 82 -4.78 -0.72 2.34
N SER A 83 -5.17 0.48 1.88
CA SER A 83 -6.56 0.78 1.50
C SER A 83 -7.02 -0.15 0.39
N TYR A 84 -6.24 -0.25 -0.69
CA TYR A 84 -6.54 -1.16 -1.81
C TYR A 84 -6.66 -2.63 -1.37
N ARG A 85 -5.70 -3.13 -0.58
CA ARG A 85 -5.70 -4.50 -0.07
C ARG A 85 -6.92 -4.81 0.79
N ARG A 86 -7.41 -3.84 1.58
CA ARG A 86 -8.61 -4.02 2.39
C ARG A 86 -9.84 -4.31 1.53
N PHE A 87 -9.97 -3.65 0.38
CA PHE A 87 -11.08 -3.92 -0.54
C PHE A 87 -10.98 -5.27 -1.23
N LEU A 88 -9.76 -5.71 -1.57
CA LEU A 88 -9.55 -7.07 -2.08
C LEU A 88 -9.88 -8.13 -1.02
N ALA A 89 -9.49 -7.92 0.24
CA ALA A 89 -9.80 -8.84 1.33
C ALA A 89 -11.30 -8.88 1.66
N GLY A 90 -12.00 -7.74 1.54
CA GLY A 90 -13.45 -7.66 1.67
C GLY A 90 -14.20 -8.44 0.59
N GLU A 91 -13.74 -8.37 -0.67
CA GLU A 91 -14.31 -9.18 -1.76
C GLU A 91 -14.07 -10.69 -1.55
N VAL A 92 -12.90 -11.08 -1.04
CA VAL A 92 -12.62 -12.48 -0.68
C VAL A 92 -13.55 -12.97 0.43
N ALA A 93 -13.95 -12.11 1.38
CA ALA A 93 -14.93 -12.46 2.41
C ALA A 93 -16.36 -12.60 1.86
N GLU A 94 -16.77 -11.75 0.90
CA GLU A 94 -18.08 -11.88 0.24
C GLU A 94 -18.13 -13.03 -0.79
N GLN A 95 -16.98 -13.48 -1.30
CA GLN A 95 -16.82 -14.67 -2.14
C GLN A 95 -16.36 -15.91 -1.36
N SER A 96 -16.37 -15.87 -0.02
CA SER A 96 -15.96 -16.98 0.89
C SER A 96 -16.94 -18.16 0.91
N GLY A 97 -17.42 -18.57 -0.26
CA GLY A 97 -17.68 -19.98 -0.54
C GLY A 97 -16.45 -20.68 -1.13
N LEU A 98 -15.56 -19.98 -1.85
CA LEU A 98 -14.53 -20.64 -2.66
C LEU A 98 -13.25 -19.81 -2.80
N SER A 99 -12.14 -20.40 -2.39
CA SER A 99 -10.76 -20.13 -2.86
C SER A 99 -9.90 -19.15 -2.05
N ILE A 100 -9.31 -19.71 -1.00
CA ILE A 100 -7.87 -19.67 -0.68
C ILE A 100 -7.02 -18.99 -1.78
N TYR A 101 -6.70 -17.71 -1.64
CA TYR A 101 -5.58 -17.09 -2.37
C TYR A 101 -4.34 -17.01 -1.47
N ARG A 102 -3.62 -18.13 -1.38
CA ARG A 102 -2.28 -18.23 -0.80
C ARG A 102 -1.28 -17.67 -1.82
N ARG A 103 -1.14 -16.34 -1.87
CA ARG A 103 -0.21 -15.68 -2.79
C ARG A 103 1.20 -15.67 -2.18
N ASN A 104 2.03 -16.58 -2.69
CA ASN A 104 3.50 -16.55 -2.66
C ASN A 104 4.21 -17.05 -1.38
N GLN A 105 3.94 -18.29 -0.96
CA GLN A 105 4.94 -19.07 -0.24
C GLN A 105 5.75 -19.88 -1.25
N ARG A 106 6.97 -19.42 -1.60
CA ARG A 106 8.00 -20.32 -2.12
C ARG A 106 8.56 -21.13 -0.96
N CYS A 107 7.74 -22.03 -0.41
CA CYS A 107 8.25 -23.10 0.44
C CYS A 107 8.90 -24.11 -0.51
N PHE A 108 10.15 -23.84 -0.89
CA PHE A 108 11.01 -24.86 -1.44
C PHE A 108 11.24 -25.86 -0.32
N THR A 109 10.54 -26.99 -0.36
CA THR A 109 10.88 -28.16 0.46
C THR A 109 12.02 -28.88 -0.25
N PRO A 110 13.26 -28.82 0.25
CA PRO A 110 14.33 -29.66 -0.28
C PRO A 110 13.93 -31.13 -0.10
N TRP A 111 14.14 -31.94 -1.13
CA TRP A 111 13.86 -33.38 -1.14
C TRP A 111 14.66 -34.17 -0.08
N SER A 112 15.65 -33.55 0.54
CA SER A 112 16.51 -34.15 1.58
C SER A 112 15.78 -34.51 2.89
N GLY A 113 14.49 -34.17 3.04
CA GLY A 113 13.70 -34.50 4.24
C GLY A 113 12.72 -35.67 4.09
N LEU A 114 12.75 -36.41 2.97
CA LEU A 114 11.76 -37.43 2.62
C LEU A 114 12.26 -38.89 2.71
N MET A 115 13.43 -39.11 3.31
CA MET A 115 13.98 -40.44 3.66
C MET A 115 14.59 -40.28 5.06
N GLU A 116 14.26 -41.02 6.11
CA GLU A 116 14.02 -42.45 6.24
C GLU A 116 12.99 -42.74 7.36
N VAL A 117 12.02 -43.59 7.06
CA VAL A 117 11.36 -44.43 8.08
C VAL A 117 12.25 -45.67 8.21
N HIS A 118 13.11 -45.70 9.23
CA HIS A 118 13.72 -46.95 9.66
C HIS A 118 13.00 -47.43 10.92
N HIS A 119 12.28 -48.53 10.74
CA HIS A 119 11.76 -49.41 11.78
C HIS A 119 12.88 -50.11 12.53
#